data_AF-A0A917EVI0-F1
#
_entry.id   AF-A0A917EVI0-F1
#
_cell.length_a   1.000
_cell.length_b   1.000
_cell.length_c   1.000
_cell.angle_alpha   90.00
_cell.angle_beta   90.00
_cell.angle_gamma   90.00
#
_symmetry.space_group_name_H-M   'P 1'
#
loop_
_entity.id
_entity.type
_entity.pdbx_description
1 polymer ?
#
loop_
_entity_poly.entity_id
_entity_poly.type
_entity_poly.pdbx_seq_one_letter_code
_entity_poly.pdbx_strand_id
1 'polypeptide(L)'
;MEHLLPEGRAVIDALEQLGQSLGYATTREHTVGRSAAIDLSWTAADSNDVPLFVFEVESTASAGLANNAMKIFGSPSKSLPKPLFFFHLVVTASPTNERIRNAQHTWGNYNYRVYRLSEAAQRRDMFVEILGQHRRVSNRIDILWLAEVAGHPFWGGIEMIPDVLGEISNLRFDTSYLHSFACLAIAHPHLLPYFTRRLRELDSGVWAAASREGYRGGPGEYIPGLLELAIRIASGDLLDAEGPEAFEKWALRTGQFPRTIDAAFGLSRDYDGFVLGIAPFQYALSMAALRKQPRSRAWVITDMYRLLLEESNQGLSPKFLLPGTTWLALMIAFEAAQHRNDSVVGKVDLEQMYLTASKIVRGAGGIPGNWLQCPPDPVSELEDFNVALDSATEGAHLPSLEDLARHASPSVGADQDSATAEAIRWCLTALVSLDAYQGPMSGIVALMGLQIPSTAEDLAP
;
A
#
# COMPACT_ATOMS: atom_id res chain seq x y z
N MET A 1 19.74 -5.43 -38.42
CA MET A 1 19.99 -6.86 -38.72
C MET A 1 19.44 -7.61 -37.53
N GLU A 2 18.21 -8.08 -37.64
CA GLU A 2 17.42 -8.56 -36.50
C GLU A 2 18.14 -9.71 -35.79
N HIS A 3 18.27 -9.66 -34.46
CA HIS A 3 18.87 -10.75 -33.69
C HIS A 3 18.16 -12.07 -34.04
N LEU A 4 18.86 -12.99 -34.69
CA LEU A 4 18.25 -14.19 -35.28
C LEU A 4 17.91 -15.25 -34.22
N LEU A 5 18.50 -15.17 -33.03
CA LEU A 5 18.30 -16.14 -31.96
C LEU A 5 17.17 -15.69 -31.01
N PRO A 6 16.20 -16.56 -30.70
CA PRO A 6 15.07 -16.23 -29.81
C PRO A 6 15.49 -15.68 -28.44
N GLU A 7 16.59 -16.19 -27.87
CA GLU A 7 17.10 -15.75 -26.57
C GLU A 7 17.59 -14.30 -26.58
N GLY A 8 18.27 -13.87 -27.66
CA GLY A 8 18.73 -12.49 -27.82
C GLY A 8 17.57 -11.51 -27.95
N ARG A 9 16.50 -11.90 -28.67
CA ARG A 9 15.27 -11.11 -28.76
C ARG A 9 14.61 -10.94 -27.40
N ALA A 10 14.49 -12.00 -26.63
CA ALA A 10 13.89 -11.96 -25.29
C ALA A 10 14.65 -11.00 -24.34
N VAL A 11 15.98 -10.94 -24.44
CA VAL A 11 16.80 -9.97 -23.68
C VAL A 11 16.47 -8.53 -24.10
N ILE A 12 16.40 -8.27 -25.40
CA ILE A 12 16.08 -6.94 -25.93
C ILE A 12 14.67 -6.53 -25.53
N ASP A 13 13.69 -7.42 -25.63
CA ASP A 13 12.30 -7.17 -25.22
C ASP A 13 12.22 -6.82 -23.73
N ALA A 14 12.92 -7.57 -22.86
CA ALA A 14 12.92 -7.31 -21.42
C ALA A 14 13.60 -5.98 -21.06
N LEU A 15 14.68 -5.61 -21.76
CA LEU A 15 15.35 -4.33 -21.58
C LEU A 15 14.52 -3.17 -22.13
N GLU A 16 13.83 -3.37 -23.25
CA GLU A 16 12.94 -2.35 -23.79
C GLU A 16 11.83 -2.00 -22.79
N GLN A 17 11.17 -3.02 -22.22
CA GLN A 17 10.17 -2.84 -21.17
C GLN A 17 10.73 -2.13 -19.94
N LEU A 18 11.95 -2.48 -19.50
CA LEU A 18 12.63 -1.80 -18.39
C LEU A 18 12.97 -0.34 -18.72
N GLY A 19 13.44 -0.06 -19.94
CA GLY A 19 13.72 1.30 -20.39
C GLY A 19 12.47 2.17 -20.37
N GLN A 20 11.36 1.63 -20.88
CA GLN A 20 10.05 2.29 -20.91
C GLN A 20 9.50 2.55 -19.50
N SER A 21 9.61 1.57 -18.58
CA SER A 21 9.13 1.75 -17.20
C SER A 21 9.94 2.78 -16.41
N LEU A 22 11.20 3.00 -16.79
CA LEU A 22 12.05 4.07 -16.27
C LEU A 22 11.85 5.42 -16.99
N GLY A 23 10.92 5.49 -17.95
CA GLY A 23 10.54 6.71 -18.66
C GLY A 23 11.45 7.09 -19.83
N TYR A 24 12.23 6.16 -20.37
CA TYR A 24 13.07 6.39 -21.53
C TYR A 24 12.37 6.07 -22.85
N ALA A 25 12.77 6.77 -23.91
CA ALA A 25 12.48 6.36 -25.27
C ALA A 25 13.47 5.26 -25.69
N THR A 26 12.95 4.18 -26.26
CA THR A 26 13.73 2.98 -26.59
C THR A 26 13.80 2.76 -28.10
N THR A 27 15.00 2.54 -28.63
CA THR A 27 15.19 2.27 -30.07
C THR A 27 16.04 1.03 -30.27
N ARG A 28 15.48 0.04 -30.98
CA ARG A 28 16.18 -1.18 -31.42
C ARG A 28 16.98 -0.88 -32.69
N GLU A 29 18.12 -1.56 -32.85
CA GLU A 29 19.03 -1.40 -33.99
C GLU A 29 19.40 0.07 -34.27
N HIS A 30 19.60 0.84 -33.21
CA HIS A 30 19.87 2.27 -33.32
C HIS A 30 21.22 2.49 -34.02
N THR A 31 21.17 3.20 -35.15
CA THR A 31 22.38 3.65 -35.84
C THR A 31 22.84 4.98 -35.27
N VAL A 32 23.95 4.97 -34.54
CA VAL A 32 24.56 6.18 -33.97
C VAL A 32 25.64 6.70 -34.92
N GLY A 33 25.49 7.95 -35.35
CA GLY A 33 26.38 8.56 -36.34
C GLY A 33 26.23 7.93 -37.74
N ARG A 34 27.35 7.64 -38.41
CA ARG A 34 27.33 7.14 -39.81
C ARG A 34 27.50 5.62 -39.96
N SER A 35 27.83 4.88 -38.90
CA SER A 35 28.25 3.48 -39.07
C SER A 35 28.16 2.57 -37.84
N ALA A 36 27.89 3.09 -36.64
CA ALA A 36 27.78 2.24 -35.45
C ALA A 36 26.31 1.84 -35.27
N ALA A 37 25.99 0.57 -35.52
CA ALA A 37 24.69 0.01 -35.19
C ALA A 37 24.77 -0.63 -33.79
N ILE A 38 23.79 -0.32 -32.96
CA ILE A 38 23.66 -0.77 -31.57
C ILE A 38 22.35 -1.54 -31.43
N ASP A 39 22.37 -2.67 -30.73
CA ASP A 39 21.18 -3.53 -30.61
C ASP A 39 19.99 -2.84 -29.94
N LEU A 40 20.23 -2.14 -28.83
CA LEU A 40 19.22 -1.36 -28.14
C LEU A 40 19.85 -0.12 -27.50
N SER A 41 19.14 1.00 -27.58
CA SER A 41 19.53 2.22 -26.89
C SER A 41 18.35 2.88 -26.22
N TRP A 42 18.62 3.58 -25.12
CA TRP A 42 17.64 4.40 -24.41
C TRP A 42 18.06 5.86 -24.44
N THR A 43 17.14 6.74 -24.82
CA THR A 43 17.32 8.19 -24.87
C THR A 43 16.35 8.86 -23.89
N ALA A 44 16.65 10.10 -23.48
CA ALA A 44 15.81 10.83 -22.54
C ALA A 44 14.43 11.20 -23.10
N ALA A 45 14.29 11.25 -24.43
CA ALA A 45 13.05 11.52 -25.16
C ALA A 45 13.22 11.10 -26.62
N ASP A 46 12.12 10.89 -27.35
CA ASP A 46 12.14 10.50 -28.77
C ASP A 46 12.89 11.49 -29.67
N SER A 47 12.96 12.76 -29.28
CA SER A 47 13.66 13.82 -30.01
C SER A 47 15.17 13.89 -29.75
N ASN A 48 15.70 13.09 -28.82
CA ASN A 48 17.11 13.09 -28.47
C ASN A 48 17.87 11.99 -29.22
N ASP A 49 18.79 12.39 -30.08
CA ASP A 49 19.62 11.44 -30.85
C ASP A 49 20.82 10.87 -30.05
N VAL A 50 21.07 11.39 -28.85
CA VAL A 50 22.20 10.95 -28.00
C VAL A 50 21.71 9.89 -27.01
N PRO A 51 22.16 8.63 -27.12
CA PRO A 51 21.75 7.58 -26.20
C PRO A 51 22.37 7.82 -24.82
N LEU A 52 21.57 7.66 -23.78
CA LEU A 52 22.03 7.63 -22.40
C LEU A 52 22.53 6.23 -22.04
N PHE A 53 21.75 5.21 -22.43
CA PHE A 53 22.07 3.81 -22.22
C PHE A 53 22.23 3.13 -23.57
N VAL A 54 23.22 2.26 -23.66
CA VAL A 54 23.50 1.42 -24.82
C VAL A 54 23.63 -0.02 -24.34
N PHE A 55 22.96 -0.93 -25.05
CA PHE A 55 23.00 -2.35 -24.81
C PHE A 55 23.45 -3.07 -26.08
N GLU A 56 24.48 -3.88 -25.95
CA GLU A 56 24.93 -4.81 -26.99
C GLU A 56 24.72 -6.23 -26.48
N VAL A 57 24.07 -7.08 -27.27
CA VAL A 57 23.71 -8.45 -26.90
C VAL A 57 24.50 -9.42 -27.76
N GLU A 58 25.46 -10.12 -27.17
CA GLU A 58 26.21 -11.19 -27.82
C GLU A 58 25.72 -12.57 -27.35
N SER A 59 25.57 -13.50 -28.28
CA SER A 59 25.19 -14.88 -27.94
C SER A 59 26.29 -15.57 -27.12
N THR A 60 27.56 -15.34 -27.43
CA THR A 60 28.74 -15.91 -26.74
C THR A 60 29.85 -14.86 -26.58
N ALA A 61 30.68 -14.97 -25.54
CA ALA A 61 31.81 -14.05 -25.33
C ALA A 61 32.89 -14.21 -26.41
N SER A 62 32.94 -13.26 -27.35
CA SER A 62 33.83 -13.32 -28.52
C SER A 62 34.88 -12.19 -28.52
N ALA A 63 35.70 -12.10 -29.58
CA ALA A 63 36.52 -10.91 -29.83
C ALA A 63 35.65 -9.68 -30.20
N GLY A 64 34.36 -9.90 -30.49
CA GLY A 64 33.34 -8.88 -30.70
C GLY A 64 33.22 -7.91 -29.53
N LEU A 65 33.32 -8.40 -28.29
CA LEU A 65 33.28 -7.60 -27.06
C LEU A 65 34.19 -6.36 -27.12
N ALA A 66 35.47 -6.57 -27.42
CA ALA A 66 36.47 -5.51 -27.47
C ALA A 66 36.28 -4.61 -28.70
N ASN A 67 35.88 -5.20 -29.83
CA ASN A 67 35.65 -4.45 -31.07
C ASN A 67 34.43 -3.53 -30.96
N ASN A 68 33.33 -3.98 -30.36
CA ASN A 68 32.11 -3.19 -30.17
C ASN A 68 32.35 -2.05 -29.16
N ALA A 69 33.03 -2.34 -28.04
CA ALA A 69 33.47 -1.30 -27.11
C ALA A 69 34.37 -0.27 -27.79
N MET A 70 35.34 -0.69 -28.60
CA MET A 70 36.24 0.19 -29.34
C MET A 70 35.53 1.01 -30.43
N LYS A 71 34.54 0.47 -31.13
CA LYS A 71 33.74 1.24 -32.11
C LYS A 71 33.08 2.45 -31.43
N ILE A 72 32.51 2.22 -30.25
CA ILE A 72 31.79 3.24 -29.49
C ILE A 72 32.76 4.18 -28.79
N PHE A 73 33.77 3.71 -28.06
CA PHE A 73 34.65 4.56 -27.26
C PHE A 73 35.85 5.12 -28.03
N GLY A 74 36.38 4.41 -29.03
CA GLY A 74 37.55 4.81 -29.82
C GLY A 74 37.30 5.94 -30.83
N SER A 75 36.05 6.17 -31.23
CA SER A 75 35.70 7.26 -32.16
C SER A 75 35.79 8.65 -31.48
N PRO A 76 36.12 9.75 -32.16
CA PRO A 76 36.04 11.08 -31.55
C PRO A 76 34.59 11.44 -31.14
N SER A 77 34.40 12.09 -29.99
CA SER A 77 33.05 12.47 -29.50
C SER A 77 32.30 13.43 -30.44
N LYS A 78 33.04 14.22 -31.24
CA LYS A 78 32.46 15.10 -32.28
C LYS A 78 31.81 14.31 -33.43
N SER A 79 32.26 13.08 -33.68
CA SER A 79 31.73 12.21 -34.74
C SER A 79 30.75 11.16 -34.23
N LEU A 80 30.84 10.81 -32.95
CA LEU A 80 29.97 9.84 -32.30
C LEU A 80 29.74 10.25 -30.84
N PRO A 81 28.55 10.78 -30.49
CA PRO A 81 28.20 11.06 -29.11
C PRO A 81 28.38 9.82 -28.26
N LYS A 82 29.07 9.95 -27.12
CA LYS A 82 29.31 8.81 -26.22
C LYS A 82 28.07 8.55 -25.37
N PRO A 83 27.66 7.29 -25.20
CA PRO A 83 26.63 6.98 -24.23
C PRO A 83 27.14 7.27 -22.83
N LEU A 84 26.22 7.59 -21.93
CA LEU A 84 26.55 7.77 -20.52
C LEU A 84 26.85 6.43 -19.85
N PHE A 85 26.13 5.38 -20.27
CA PHE A 85 26.24 4.01 -19.78
C PHE A 85 26.25 3.01 -20.93
N PHE A 86 27.17 2.04 -20.88
CA PHE A 86 27.25 0.99 -21.89
C PHE A 86 27.30 -0.38 -21.19
N PHE A 87 26.24 -1.16 -21.41
CA PHE A 87 26.12 -2.55 -20.98
C PHE A 87 26.37 -3.50 -22.16
N HIS A 88 27.28 -4.45 -21.97
CA HIS A 88 27.50 -5.55 -22.90
C HIS A 88 26.99 -6.85 -22.26
N LEU A 89 26.06 -7.50 -22.92
CA LEU A 89 25.32 -8.64 -22.40
C LEU A 89 25.72 -9.91 -23.15
N VAL A 90 26.13 -10.94 -22.43
CA VAL A 90 26.48 -12.25 -23.00
C VAL A 90 25.43 -13.27 -22.58
N VAL A 91 24.71 -13.84 -23.56
CA VAL A 91 23.55 -14.71 -23.30
C VAL A 91 23.97 -16.09 -22.79
N THR A 92 24.90 -16.77 -23.48
CA THR A 92 25.30 -18.15 -23.13
C THR A 92 26.56 -18.20 -22.27
N ALA A 93 26.60 -19.19 -21.38
CA ALA A 93 27.72 -19.44 -20.48
C ALA A 93 28.95 -19.89 -21.26
N SER A 94 29.90 -18.98 -21.50
CA SER A 94 31.28 -19.35 -21.74
C SER A 94 32.04 -19.24 -20.42
N PRO A 95 32.88 -20.24 -20.03
CA PRO A 95 33.68 -20.14 -18.82
C PRO A 95 34.49 -18.84 -18.84
N THR A 96 34.58 -18.18 -17.67
CA THR A 96 35.26 -16.89 -17.43
C THR A 96 36.40 -16.67 -18.41
N ASN A 97 36.11 -15.88 -19.44
CA ASN A 97 37.06 -15.65 -20.51
C ASN A 97 37.90 -14.44 -20.11
N GLU A 98 39.23 -14.55 -20.17
CA GLU A 98 40.15 -13.44 -19.94
C GLU A 98 39.75 -12.19 -20.72
N ARG A 99 39.05 -12.38 -21.85
CA ARG A 99 38.45 -11.33 -22.68
C ARG A 99 37.46 -10.42 -21.93
N ILE A 100 36.55 -10.96 -21.11
CA ILE A 100 35.60 -10.15 -20.33
C ILE A 100 36.37 -9.30 -19.33
N ARG A 101 37.30 -9.92 -18.60
CA ARG A 101 38.16 -9.25 -17.62
C ARG A 101 39.01 -8.15 -18.27
N ASN A 102 39.59 -8.42 -19.45
CA ASN A 102 40.39 -7.45 -20.18
C ASN A 102 39.53 -6.28 -20.69
N ALA A 103 38.33 -6.54 -21.20
CA ALA A 103 37.41 -5.50 -21.64
C ALA A 103 36.97 -4.61 -20.47
N GLN A 104 36.61 -5.20 -19.32
CA GLN A 104 36.28 -4.47 -18.10
C GLN A 104 37.48 -3.67 -17.56
N HIS A 105 38.69 -4.22 -17.57
CA HIS A 105 39.89 -3.49 -17.15
C HIS A 105 40.20 -2.30 -18.06
N THR A 106 40.02 -2.47 -19.38
CA THR A 106 40.33 -1.44 -20.37
C THR A 106 39.29 -0.33 -20.38
N TRP A 107 38.01 -0.67 -20.32
CA TRP A 107 36.91 0.28 -20.56
C TRP A 107 36.03 0.57 -19.33
N GLY A 108 36.20 -0.16 -18.21
CA GLY A 108 35.31 -0.07 -17.05
C GLY A 108 35.23 1.32 -16.39
N ASN A 109 36.27 2.15 -16.57
CA ASN A 109 36.30 3.54 -16.13
C ASN A 109 35.38 4.47 -16.95
N TYR A 110 34.87 4.01 -18.10
CA TYR A 110 33.95 4.75 -18.97
C TYR A 110 32.49 4.30 -18.80
N ASN A 111 32.10 3.92 -17.58
CA ASN A 111 30.78 3.33 -17.27
C ASN A 111 30.42 2.14 -18.17
N TYR A 112 31.43 1.38 -18.60
CA TYR A 112 31.27 0.15 -19.35
C TYR A 112 31.11 -1.03 -18.39
N ARG A 113 30.10 -1.86 -18.63
CA ARG A 113 29.79 -3.04 -17.81
C ARG A 113 29.53 -4.23 -18.70
N VAL A 114 29.91 -5.42 -18.22
CA VAL A 114 29.69 -6.68 -18.94
C VAL A 114 28.95 -7.62 -18.02
N TYR A 115 27.83 -8.16 -18.49
CA TYR A 115 26.96 -9.06 -17.73
C TYR A 115 26.77 -10.40 -18.45
N ARG A 116 26.73 -11.48 -17.68
CA ARG A 116 26.53 -12.85 -18.19
C ARG A 116 25.13 -13.33 -17.83
N LEU A 117 24.22 -13.26 -18.80
CA LEU A 117 22.80 -13.46 -18.55
C LEU A 117 22.41 -14.92 -18.32
N SER A 118 23.31 -15.88 -18.57
CA SER A 118 23.11 -17.28 -18.18
C SER A 118 23.03 -17.48 -16.65
N GLU A 119 23.57 -16.54 -15.88
CA GLU A 119 23.56 -16.58 -14.40
C GLU A 119 22.46 -15.65 -13.86
N ALA A 120 21.53 -16.19 -13.08
CA ALA A 120 20.42 -15.39 -12.53
C ALA A 120 20.92 -14.21 -11.65
N ALA A 121 21.97 -14.42 -10.86
CA ALA A 121 22.59 -13.37 -10.06
C ALA A 121 23.07 -12.18 -10.91
N GLN A 122 23.65 -12.45 -12.09
CA GLN A 122 24.11 -11.39 -12.99
C GLN A 122 22.96 -10.59 -13.61
N ARG A 123 21.80 -11.22 -13.84
CA ARG A 123 20.59 -10.49 -14.28
C ARG A 123 20.08 -9.57 -13.18
N ARG A 124 20.07 -10.06 -11.93
CA ARG A 124 19.73 -9.26 -10.74
C ARG A 124 20.68 -8.08 -10.58
N ASP A 125 22.00 -8.33 -10.60
CA ASP A 125 23.04 -7.30 -10.45
C ASP A 125 22.90 -6.22 -11.52
N MET A 126 22.64 -6.62 -12.77
CA MET A 126 22.43 -5.70 -13.89
C MET A 126 21.22 -4.81 -13.66
N PHE A 127 20.08 -5.38 -13.26
CA PHE A 127 18.87 -4.61 -13.00
C PHE A 127 19.11 -3.55 -11.92
N VAL A 128 19.72 -3.96 -10.80
CA VAL A 128 20.07 -3.07 -9.68
C VAL A 128 21.05 -1.98 -10.12
N GLU A 129 22.08 -2.32 -10.90
CA GLU A 129 23.00 -1.30 -11.41
C GLU A 129 22.30 -0.32 -12.35
N ILE A 130 21.39 -0.78 -13.22
CA ILE A 130 20.58 0.09 -14.08
C ILE A 130 19.75 1.07 -13.24
N LEU A 131 19.15 0.64 -12.13
CA LEU A 131 18.45 1.54 -11.21
C LEU A 131 19.40 2.59 -10.60
N GLY A 132 20.58 2.16 -10.15
CA GLY A 132 21.62 3.06 -9.64
C GLY A 132 22.06 4.09 -10.67
N GLN A 133 22.20 3.68 -11.94
CA GLN A 133 22.51 4.61 -13.03
C GLN A 133 21.35 5.53 -13.37
N HIS A 134 20.11 5.02 -13.38
CA HIS A 134 18.91 5.84 -13.56
C HIS A 134 18.81 6.92 -12.48
N ARG A 135 19.13 6.61 -11.22
CA ARG A 135 19.14 7.59 -10.12
C ARG A 135 20.07 8.79 -10.35
N ARG A 136 21.14 8.60 -11.13
CA ARG A 136 22.09 9.68 -11.52
C ARG A 136 21.52 10.60 -12.59
N VAL A 137 20.52 10.15 -13.35
CA VAL A 137 19.90 10.87 -14.47
C VAL A 137 18.56 11.47 -14.05
N SER A 138 17.76 10.73 -13.29
CA SER A 138 16.43 11.08 -12.83
C SER A 138 16.32 10.86 -11.33
N ASN A 139 15.55 11.70 -10.66
CA ASN A 139 15.14 11.46 -9.28
C ASN A 139 13.76 10.80 -9.19
N ARG A 140 13.03 10.60 -10.27
CA ARG A 140 11.67 10.03 -10.26
C ARG A 140 11.68 8.58 -10.69
N ILE A 141 10.72 7.81 -10.17
CA ILE A 141 10.51 6.41 -10.56
C ILE A 141 9.04 6.03 -10.38
N ASP A 142 8.53 5.16 -11.27
CA ASP A 142 7.25 4.48 -11.09
C ASP A 142 7.50 3.09 -10.49
N ILE A 143 7.20 2.95 -9.20
CA ILE A 143 7.45 1.69 -8.47
C ILE A 143 6.51 0.58 -8.95
N LEU A 144 5.27 0.89 -9.30
CA LEU A 144 4.27 -0.11 -9.65
C LEU A 144 4.61 -0.77 -10.98
N TRP A 145 4.88 0.05 -11.99
CA TRP A 145 5.27 -0.46 -13.30
C TRP A 145 6.62 -1.18 -13.25
N LEU A 146 7.57 -0.68 -12.46
CA LEU A 146 8.86 -1.34 -12.31
C LEU A 146 8.75 -2.70 -11.58
N ALA A 147 7.84 -2.84 -10.62
CA ALA A 147 7.57 -4.12 -9.96
C ALA A 147 6.95 -5.13 -10.92
N GLU A 148 6.05 -4.69 -11.81
CA GLU A 148 5.49 -5.53 -12.89
C GLU A 148 6.61 -6.02 -13.83
N VAL A 149 7.49 -5.12 -14.28
CA VAL A 149 8.64 -5.48 -15.11
C VAL A 149 9.55 -6.45 -14.38
N ALA A 150 9.90 -6.19 -13.11
CA ALA A 150 10.73 -7.08 -12.30
C ALA A 150 10.10 -8.47 -12.10
N GLY A 151 8.77 -8.54 -12.05
CA GLY A 151 7.98 -9.77 -11.97
C GLY A 151 8.02 -10.63 -13.23
N HIS A 152 8.59 -10.14 -14.34
CA HIS A 152 8.75 -10.94 -15.55
C HIS A 152 9.77 -12.08 -15.34
N PRO A 153 9.51 -13.30 -15.87
CA PRO A 153 10.38 -14.47 -15.65
C PRO A 153 11.84 -14.27 -16.07
N PHE A 154 12.10 -13.41 -17.06
CA PHE A 154 13.47 -13.08 -17.49
C PHE A 154 14.31 -12.52 -16.33
N TRP A 155 13.73 -11.65 -15.51
CA TRP A 155 14.44 -10.96 -14.42
C TRP A 155 14.56 -11.80 -13.15
N GLY A 156 13.75 -12.85 -13.02
CA GLY A 156 13.69 -13.69 -11.82
C GLY A 156 12.27 -13.95 -11.32
N GLY A 157 11.27 -13.28 -11.92
CA GLY A 157 9.88 -13.44 -11.50
C GLY A 157 9.57 -12.67 -10.22
N ILE A 158 8.53 -13.13 -9.51
CA ILE A 158 8.05 -12.50 -8.27
C ILE A 158 9.13 -12.37 -7.19
N GLU A 159 10.11 -13.29 -7.17
CA GLU A 159 11.24 -13.30 -6.25
C GLU A 159 12.22 -12.14 -6.44
N MET A 160 12.19 -11.46 -7.60
CA MET A 160 13.04 -10.30 -7.89
C MET A 160 12.46 -9.00 -7.31
N ILE A 161 11.15 -8.93 -7.12
CA ILE A 161 10.46 -7.72 -6.64
C ILE A 161 11.04 -7.26 -5.29
N PRO A 162 11.23 -8.12 -4.26
CA PRO A 162 11.90 -7.77 -3.01
C PRO A 162 13.21 -6.99 -3.17
N ASP A 163 14.12 -7.47 -4.02
CA ASP A 163 15.44 -6.83 -4.21
C ASP A 163 15.30 -5.46 -4.87
N VAL A 164 14.41 -5.35 -5.86
CA VAL A 164 14.10 -4.11 -6.55
C VAL A 164 13.53 -3.08 -5.59
N LEU A 165 12.53 -3.45 -4.78
CA LEU A 165 11.96 -2.53 -3.79
C LEU A 165 13.00 -2.10 -2.74
N GLY A 166 13.85 -3.03 -2.30
CA GLY A 166 14.97 -2.73 -1.41
C GLY A 166 15.92 -1.68 -2.00
N GLU A 167 16.31 -1.85 -3.25
CA GLU A 167 17.21 -0.91 -3.92
C GLU A 167 16.55 0.46 -4.17
N ILE A 168 15.28 0.49 -4.58
CA ILE A 168 14.54 1.76 -4.75
C ILE A 168 14.47 2.54 -3.42
N SER A 169 14.26 1.85 -2.30
CA SER A 169 14.31 2.47 -0.96
C SER A 169 15.71 3.02 -0.65
N ASN A 170 16.77 2.28 -0.97
CA ASN A 170 18.16 2.71 -0.75
C ASN A 170 18.53 3.94 -1.61
N LEU A 171 18.09 3.98 -2.87
CA LEU A 171 18.39 5.04 -3.83
C LEU A 171 17.58 6.33 -3.61
N ARG A 172 16.53 6.27 -2.78
CA ARG A 172 15.71 7.44 -2.37
C ARG A 172 15.21 8.27 -3.55
N PHE A 173 14.45 7.63 -4.42
CA PHE A 173 13.73 8.32 -5.49
C PHE A 173 12.62 9.22 -4.90
N ASP A 174 12.27 10.28 -5.62
CA ASP A 174 11.15 11.17 -5.37
C ASP A 174 9.86 10.54 -5.92
N THR A 175 9.20 9.73 -5.10
CA THR A 175 7.98 9.01 -5.44
C THR A 175 7.12 8.78 -4.19
N SER A 176 5.89 8.30 -4.38
CA SER A 176 4.94 8.04 -3.29
C SER A 176 5.07 6.60 -2.84
N TYR A 177 6.07 6.33 -1.99
CA TYR A 177 6.38 4.98 -1.53
C TYR A 177 5.20 4.33 -0.82
N LEU A 178 4.52 5.07 0.06
CA LEU A 178 3.37 4.54 0.80
C LEU A 178 2.25 4.04 -0.11
N HIS A 179 1.85 4.86 -1.10
CA HIS A 179 0.88 4.46 -2.12
C HIS A 179 1.34 3.19 -2.87
N SER A 180 2.54 3.21 -3.44
CA SER A 180 3.00 2.08 -4.26
C SER A 180 3.18 0.80 -3.46
N PHE A 181 3.74 0.87 -2.25
CA PHE A 181 3.90 -0.31 -1.40
C PHE A 181 2.56 -0.84 -0.88
N ALA A 182 1.58 0.03 -0.61
CA ALA A 182 0.24 -0.41 -0.25
C ALA A 182 -0.46 -1.14 -1.42
N CYS A 183 -0.43 -0.57 -2.63
CA CYS A 183 -0.95 -1.23 -3.84
C CYS A 183 -0.29 -2.59 -4.10
N LEU A 184 1.04 -2.67 -3.95
CA LEU A 184 1.77 -3.93 -4.08
C LEU A 184 1.41 -4.94 -2.98
N ALA A 185 1.24 -4.51 -1.74
CA ALA A 185 0.85 -5.38 -0.64
C ALA A 185 -0.60 -5.89 -0.78
N ILE A 186 -1.51 -5.10 -1.38
CA ILE A 186 -2.87 -5.53 -1.73
C ILE A 186 -2.83 -6.66 -2.77
N ALA A 187 -2.03 -6.50 -3.83
CA ALA A 187 -1.89 -7.50 -4.89
C ALA A 187 -1.08 -8.73 -4.44
N HIS A 188 -0.08 -8.52 -3.59
CA HIS A 188 0.92 -9.49 -3.19
C HIS A 188 1.19 -9.38 -1.67
N PRO A 189 0.42 -10.08 -0.82
CA PRO A 189 0.49 -9.93 0.64
C PRO A 189 1.87 -10.14 1.27
N HIS A 190 2.73 -10.95 0.65
CA HIS A 190 4.11 -11.17 1.11
C HIS A 190 5.00 -9.90 1.00
N LEU A 191 4.56 -8.86 0.29
CA LEU A 191 5.24 -7.57 0.18
C LEU A 191 4.85 -6.56 1.28
N LEU A 192 3.89 -6.91 2.16
CA LEU A 192 3.51 -6.08 3.32
C LEU A 192 4.70 -5.60 4.18
N PRO A 193 5.78 -6.39 4.41
CA PRO A 193 6.93 -5.92 5.18
C PRO A 193 7.63 -4.69 4.60
N TYR A 194 7.52 -4.43 3.29
CA TYR A 194 8.07 -3.23 2.67
C TYR A 194 7.28 -1.98 3.04
N PHE A 195 5.94 -2.11 3.08
CA PHE A 195 5.04 -1.06 3.55
C PHE A 195 5.29 -0.72 5.02
N THR A 196 5.31 -1.71 5.92
CA THR A 196 5.53 -1.46 7.35
C THR A 196 6.95 -0.96 7.66
N ARG A 197 7.98 -1.44 6.94
CA ARG A 197 9.32 -0.86 7.01
C ARG A 197 9.33 0.61 6.63
N ARG A 198 8.60 1.00 5.57
CA ARG A 198 8.53 2.42 5.17
C ARG A 198 7.89 3.29 6.24
N LEU A 199 6.82 2.83 6.89
CA LEU A 199 6.21 3.54 8.02
C LEU A 199 7.20 3.76 9.17
N ARG A 200 7.99 2.74 9.54
CA ARG A 200 9.04 2.87 10.56
C ARG A 200 10.10 3.91 10.19
N GLU A 201 10.52 3.94 8.94
CA GLU A 201 11.49 4.92 8.44
C GLU A 201 10.95 6.35 8.55
N LEU A 202 9.66 6.56 8.27
CA LEU A 202 9.00 7.86 8.42
C LEU A 202 8.86 8.28 9.89
N ASP A 203 8.49 7.36 10.77
CA ASP A 203 8.38 7.61 12.22
C ASP A 203 9.71 7.97 12.87
N SER A 204 10.80 7.38 12.38
CA SER A 204 12.16 7.67 12.88
C SER A 204 12.67 9.07 12.49
N GLY A 205 11.96 9.81 11.64
CA GLY A 205 12.40 11.12 11.15
C GLY A 205 13.60 11.09 10.21
N VAL A 206 14.08 9.90 9.83
CA VAL A 206 15.19 9.71 8.87
C VAL A 206 14.88 10.33 7.50
N TRP A 207 13.60 10.57 7.21
CA TRP A 207 13.08 11.03 5.92
C TRP A 207 12.32 12.36 5.97
N ALA A 208 12.72 13.27 6.86
CA ALA A 208 12.06 14.55 7.13
C ALA A 208 11.88 15.54 5.94
N ALA A 209 12.26 15.20 4.69
CA ALA A 209 12.32 16.14 3.58
C ALA A 209 11.87 15.64 2.18
N ALA A 210 11.33 14.42 2.02
CA ALA A 210 10.92 13.94 0.69
C ALA A 210 9.43 14.26 0.40
N SER A 211 9.21 15.27 -0.43
CA SER A 211 7.95 16.01 -0.63
C SER A 211 6.85 15.31 -1.46
N ARG A 212 6.76 13.99 -1.47
CA ARG A 212 5.70 13.24 -2.21
C ARG A 212 5.14 12.02 -1.50
N GLU A 213 5.46 11.85 -0.22
CA GLU A 213 4.83 10.78 0.56
C GLU A 213 3.33 11.05 0.74
N GLY A 214 2.57 9.97 0.75
CA GLY A 214 1.11 10.00 0.80
C GLY A 214 0.50 8.84 0.00
N TYR A 215 -0.82 8.80 0.00
CA TYR A 215 -1.61 7.69 -0.54
C TYR A 215 -2.33 8.01 -1.84
N ARG A 216 -2.26 9.27 -2.29
CA ARG A 216 -2.76 9.74 -3.60
C ARG A 216 -4.26 9.53 -3.84
N GLY A 217 -5.09 9.55 -2.79
CA GLY A 217 -6.53 9.78 -2.97
C GLY A 217 -7.51 8.77 -2.39
N GLY A 218 -7.11 7.85 -1.51
CA GLY A 218 -8.08 7.10 -0.70
C GLY A 218 -8.55 7.93 0.50
N PRO A 219 -9.83 7.87 0.92
CA PRO A 219 -10.30 8.57 2.12
C PRO A 219 -9.58 8.15 3.42
N GLY A 220 -8.92 6.99 3.44
CA GLY A 220 -7.98 6.60 4.50
C GLY A 220 -6.88 7.62 4.77
N GLU A 221 -6.53 8.45 3.78
CA GLU A 221 -5.49 9.47 3.87
C GLU A 221 -5.81 10.63 4.83
N TYR A 222 -7.08 10.79 5.26
CA TYR A 222 -7.45 11.78 6.27
C TYR A 222 -7.06 11.35 7.70
N ILE A 223 -7.11 10.05 8.03
CA ILE A 223 -6.66 9.51 9.33
C ILE A 223 -5.72 8.32 9.17
N PRO A 224 -4.65 8.47 8.38
CA PRO A 224 -3.88 7.33 7.91
C PRO A 224 -3.20 6.60 9.07
N GLY A 225 -2.77 7.33 10.12
CA GLY A 225 -2.17 6.72 11.31
C GLY A 225 -3.08 5.72 12.05
N LEU A 226 -4.40 5.88 11.99
CA LEU A 226 -5.35 4.91 12.56
C LEU A 226 -5.24 3.56 11.84
N LEU A 227 -5.17 3.57 10.50
CA LEU A 227 -5.08 2.39 9.66
C LEU A 227 -3.65 1.83 9.63
N GLU A 228 -2.64 2.69 9.52
CA GLU A 228 -1.21 2.35 9.52
C GLU A 228 -0.81 1.62 10.80
N LEU A 229 -1.19 2.13 11.97
CA LEU A 229 -0.90 1.49 13.25
C LEU A 229 -1.65 0.17 13.39
N ALA A 230 -2.92 0.10 12.98
CA ALA A 230 -3.67 -1.15 12.96
C ALA A 230 -3.00 -2.22 12.09
N ILE A 231 -2.53 -1.85 10.89
CA ILE A 231 -1.79 -2.74 9.99
C ILE A 231 -0.49 -3.22 10.65
N ARG A 232 0.32 -2.31 11.21
CA ARG A 232 1.61 -2.66 11.84
C ARG A 232 1.44 -3.59 13.04
N ILE A 233 0.41 -3.35 13.85
CA ILE A 233 0.09 -4.18 15.02
C ILE A 233 -0.42 -5.56 14.56
N ALA A 234 -1.35 -5.58 13.61
CA ALA A 234 -1.93 -6.81 13.07
C ALA A 234 -0.90 -7.69 12.33
N SER A 235 0.10 -7.08 11.67
CA SER A 235 1.18 -7.78 10.98
C SER A 235 2.33 -8.20 11.91
N GLY A 236 2.30 -7.81 13.19
CA GLY A 236 3.38 -8.07 14.16
C GLY A 236 4.62 -7.20 14.00
N ASP A 237 4.56 -6.09 13.24
CA ASP A 237 5.63 -5.08 13.18
C ASP A 237 5.70 -4.24 14.47
N LEU A 238 4.55 -4.03 15.12
CA LEU A 238 4.41 -3.36 16.41
C LEU A 238 3.70 -4.28 17.39
N LEU A 239 4.14 -4.34 18.65
CA LEU A 239 3.51 -5.22 19.64
C LEU A 239 2.19 -4.60 20.14
N ASP A 240 1.17 -5.43 20.39
CA ASP A 240 -0.11 -4.96 20.96
C ASP A 240 0.07 -4.20 22.29
N ALA A 241 1.07 -4.58 23.08
CA ALA A 241 1.40 -3.90 24.33
C ALA A 241 1.82 -2.44 24.14
N GLU A 242 2.40 -2.10 22.99
CA GLU A 242 2.87 -0.76 22.61
C GLU A 242 1.81 0.02 21.81
N GLY A 243 0.78 -0.68 21.31
CA GLY A 243 -0.27 -0.13 20.46
C GLY A 243 -0.95 1.10 21.03
N PRO A 244 -1.52 1.07 22.26
CA PRO A 244 -2.20 2.22 22.85
C PRO A 244 -1.32 3.47 22.95
N GLU A 245 -0.04 3.32 23.30
CA GLU A 245 0.90 4.46 23.36
C GLU A 245 1.20 5.00 21.96
N ALA A 246 1.37 4.11 20.96
CA ALA A 246 1.59 4.51 19.59
C ALA A 246 0.39 5.27 19.00
N PHE A 247 -0.83 4.80 19.27
CA PHE A 247 -2.05 5.50 18.88
C PHE A 247 -2.19 6.86 19.56
N GLU A 248 -1.92 6.95 20.87
CA GLU A 248 -1.95 8.21 21.59
C GLU A 248 -0.92 9.21 21.04
N LYS A 249 0.31 8.73 20.77
CA LYS A 249 1.36 9.54 20.16
C LYS A 249 0.96 10.05 18.77
N TRP A 250 0.32 9.22 17.96
CA TRP A 250 -0.22 9.65 16.66
C TRP A 250 -1.32 10.69 16.83
N ALA A 251 -2.28 10.45 17.74
CA ALA A 251 -3.40 11.35 18.00
C ALA A 251 -2.94 12.75 18.43
N LEU A 252 -1.80 12.84 19.15
CA LEU A 252 -1.19 14.09 19.62
C LEU A 252 -0.16 14.68 18.65
N ARG A 253 0.15 14.00 17.53
CA ARG A 253 1.23 14.41 16.62
C ARG A 253 0.86 15.68 15.87
N THR A 254 1.73 16.68 15.95
CA THR A 254 1.73 17.84 15.05
C THR A 254 2.82 17.60 13.99
N GLY A 255 2.47 17.58 12.70
CA GLY A 255 3.45 17.34 11.63
C GLY A 255 2.92 16.52 10.45
N GLN A 256 3.75 15.62 9.91
CA GLN A 256 3.36 14.72 8.82
C GLN A 256 2.25 13.77 9.29
N PHE A 257 1.14 13.75 8.54
CA PHE A 257 -0.05 12.94 8.79
C PHE A 257 -0.69 13.18 10.17
N PRO A 258 -1.08 14.43 10.50
CA PRO A 258 -1.73 14.71 11.77
C PRO A 258 -3.09 14.02 11.80
N ARG A 259 -3.60 13.74 13.00
CA ARG A 259 -5.01 13.42 13.17
C ARG A 259 -5.84 14.62 12.67
N THR A 260 -6.56 14.45 11.56
CA THR A 260 -7.44 15.50 11.01
C THR A 260 -8.89 15.36 11.47
N ILE A 261 -9.14 14.59 12.53
CA ILE A 261 -10.47 14.42 13.13
C ILE A 261 -10.47 14.83 14.60
N ASP A 262 -11.49 15.59 14.96
CA ASP A 262 -11.82 16.03 16.30
C ASP A 262 -13.35 16.21 16.40
N ALA A 263 -13.87 16.39 17.62
CA ALA A 263 -15.27 16.77 17.80
C ALA A 263 -15.45 18.23 17.37
N ALA A 264 -15.83 18.44 16.12
CA ALA A 264 -15.86 19.76 15.49
C ALA A 264 -16.91 19.84 14.36
N PHE A 265 -18.05 19.16 14.52
CA PHE A 265 -19.14 19.22 13.55
C PHE A 265 -19.54 20.68 13.22
N GLY A 266 -19.81 20.92 11.94
CA GLY A 266 -20.13 22.25 11.40
C GLY A 266 -18.91 23.02 10.92
N LEU A 267 -17.72 22.41 10.90
CA LEU A 267 -16.51 23.01 10.34
C LEU A 267 -16.63 23.19 8.82
N SER A 268 -17.03 22.14 8.10
CA SER A 268 -17.35 22.17 6.67
C SER A 268 -18.17 20.93 6.29
N ARG A 269 -18.92 20.99 5.19
CA ARG A 269 -19.69 19.84 4.68
C ARG A 269 -18.82 18.61 4.45
N ASP A 270 -17.62 18.80 3.91
CA ASP A 270 -16.69 17.69 3.61
C ASP A 270 -16.16 17.06 4.90
N TYR A 271 -15.84 17.89 5.90
CA TYR A 271 -15.42 17.42 7.21
C TYR A 271 -16.54 16.66 7.93
N ASP A 272 -17.74 17.21 7.93
CA ASP A 272 -18.91 16.60 8.57
C ASP A 272 -19.26 15.26 7.90
N GLY A 273 -19.25 15.21 6.57
CA GLY A 273 -19.43 13.97 5.81
C GLY A 273 -18.36 12.93 6.14
N PHE A 274 -17.11 13.35 6.29
CA PHE A 274 -16.03 12.47 6.72
C PHE A 274 -16.22 11.93 8.14
N VAL A 275 -16.45 12.80 9.13
CA VAL A 275 -16.58 12.42 10.54
C VAL A 275 -17.81 11.54 10.79
N LEU A 276 -18.92 11.80 10.09
CA LEU A 276 -20.16 11.05 10.31
C LEU A 276 -20.26 9.78 9.47
N GLY A 277 -19.69 9.76 8.26
CA GLY A 277 -19.75 8.61 7.35
C GLY A 277 -18.48 7.77 7.35
N ILE A 278 -17.37 8.38 6.92
CA ILE A 278 -16.13 7.69 6.55
C ILE A 278 -15.31 7.25 7.77
N ALA A 279 -15.17 8.12 8.77
CA ALA A 279 -14.33 7.84 9.95
C ALA A 279 -14.84 6.61 10.74
N PRO A 280 -16.14 6.47 11.08
CA PRO A 280 -16.65 5.29 11.76
C PRO A 280 -16.32 3.97 11.08
N PHE A 281 -16.41 3.95 9.76
CA PHE A 281 -16.04 2.79 8.95
C PHE A 281 -14.54 2.47 9.09
N GLN A 282 -13.66 3.48 9.08
CA GLN A 282 -12.23 3.28 9.28
C GLN A 282 -11.89 2.79 10.70
N TYR A 283 -12.60 3.26 11.74
CA TYR A 283 -12.48 2.70 13.09
C TYR A 283 -12.87 1.21 13.12
N ALA A 284 -13.96 0.84 12.45
CA ALA A 284 -14.39 -0.55 12.33
C ALA A 284 -13.39 -1.41 11.55
N LEU A 285 -12.80 -0.89 10.47
CA LEU A 285 -11.72 -1.57 9.73
C LEU A 285 -10.49 -1.82 10.62
N SER A 286 -10.04 -0.79 11.36
CA SER A 286 -8.93 -0.94 12.30
C SER A 286 -9.27 -1.97 13.39
N MET A 287 -10.50 -1.97 13.90
CA MET A 287 -10.97 -2.97 14.85
C MET A 287 -10.90 -4.40 14.28
N ALA A 288 -11.34 -4.58 13.04
CA ALA A 288 -11.30 -5.87 12.34
C ALA A 288 -9.86 -6.37 12.15
N ALA A 289 -8.93 -5.48 11.76
CA ALA A 289 -7.51 -5.82 11.64
C ALA A 289 -6.91 -6.21 13.01
N LEU A 290 -7.30 -5.50 14.07
CA LEU A 290 -6.82 -5.70 15.45
C LEU A 290 -7.52 -6.83 16.21
N ARG A 291 -8.29 -7.70 15.55
CA ARG A 291 -9.10 -8.76 16.18
C ARG A 291 -8.36 -9.70 17.15
N LYS A 292 -7.03 -9.77 17.11
CA LYS A 292 -6.18 -10.58 18.02
C LYS A 292 -5.44 -9.74 19.08
N GLN A 293 -5.60 -8.42 19.05
CA GLN A 293 -4.81 -7.43 19.79
C GLN A 293 -5.70 -6.62 20.77
N PRO A 294 -6.04 -7.20 21.94
CA PRO A 294 -7.07 -6.65 22.85
C PRO A 294 -6.74 -5.25 23.38
N ARG A 295 -5.48 -4.93 23.63
CA ARG A 295 -5.11 -3.61 24.17
C ARG A 295 -5.35 -2.52 23.14
N SER A 296 -4.95 -2.77 21.90
CA SER A 296 -5.11 -1.84 20.79
C SER A 296 -6.58 -1.66 20.42
N ARG A 297 -7.38 -2.74 20.41
CA ARG A 297 -8.84 -2.65 20.20
C ARG A 297 -9.53 -1.80 21.25
N ALA A 298 -9.19 -2.00 22.52
CA ALA A 298 -9.73 -1.20 23.62
C ALA A 298 -9.46 0.30 23.43
N TRP A 299 -8.27 0.68 22.92
CA TRP A 299 -7.97 2.06 22.59
C TRP A 299 -8.85 2.59 21.45
N VAL A 300 -8.96 1.84 20.34
CA VAL A 300 -9.77 2.22 19.16
C VAL A 300 -11.24 2.44 19.53
N ILE A 301 -11.83 1.55 20.34
CA ILE A 301 -13.20 1.72 20.86
C ILE A 301 -13.31 2.98 21.71
N THR A 302 -12.37 3.18 22.63
CA THR A 302 -12.40 4.31 23.56
C THR A 302 -12.28 5.65 22.82
N ASP A 303 -11.41 5.73 21.81
CA ASP A 303 -11.20 6.95 21.04
C ASP A 303 -12.43 7.30 20.18
N MET A 304 -13.04 6.31 19.50
CA MET A 304 -14.29 6.52 18.78
C MET A 304 -15.45 6.94 19.71
N TYR A 305 -15.54 6.32 20.88
CA TYR A 305 -16.53 6.68 21.90
C TYR A 305 -16.36 8.13 22.36
N ARG A 306 -15.12 8.58 22.62
CA ARG A 306 -14.84 9.97 22.99
C ARG A 306 -15.26 10.94 21.90
N LEU A 307 -14.89 10.66 20.64
CA LEU A 307 -15.27 11.49 19.49
C LEU A 307 -16.81 11.69 19.43
N LEU A 308 -17.58 10.60 19.47
CA LEU A 308 -19.05 10.67 19.41
C LEU A 308 -19.67 11.35 20.64
N LEU A 309 -19.11 11.10 21.83
CA LEU A 309 -19.59 11.72 23.07
C LEU A 309 -19.35 13.22 23.07
N GLU A 310 -18.18 13.66 22.62
CA GLU A 310 -17.82 15.07 22.52
C GLU A 310 -18.69 15.79 21.48
N GLU A 311 -18.93 15.20 20.31
CA GLU A 311 -19.88 15.72 19.33
C GLU A 311 -21.30 15.85 19.91
N SER A 312 -21.77 14.82 20.63
CA SER A 312 -23.06 14.88 21.34
C SER A 312 -23.10 16.00 22.39
N ASN A 313 -22.01 16.21 23.13
CA ASN A 313 -21.92 17.26 24.15
C ASN A 313 -21.88 18.68 23.55
N GLN A 314 -21.40 18.81 22.32
CA GLN A 314 -21.45 20.05 21.55
C GLN A 314 -22.84 20.34 20.95
N GLY A 315 -23.80 19.44 21.18
CA GLY A 315 -25.20 19.63 20.78
C GLY A 315 -25.54 19.07 19.41
N LEU A 316 -24.67 18.23 18.81
CA LEU A 316 -25.01 17.52 17.59
C LEU A 316 -26.25 16.65 17.81
N SER A 317 -27.21 16.76 16.91
CA SER A 317 -28.44 15.96 16.99
C SER A 317 -28.11 14.45 16.96
N PRO A 318 -28.73 13.63 17.84
CA PRO A 318 -28.52 12.19 17.87
C PRO A 318 -28.71 11.49 16.51
N LYS A 319 -29.55 12.03 15.62
CA LYS A 319 -29.76 11.50 14.27
C LYS A 319 -28.47 11.44 13.45
N PHE A 320 -27.63 12.47 13.53
CA PHE A 320 -26.37 12.54 12.79
C PHE A 320 -25.30 11.60 13.38
N LEU A 321 -25.39 11.29 14.67
CA LEU A 321 -24.48 10.38 15.36
C LEU A 321 -24.77 8.90 15.09
N LEU A 322 -25.91 8.56 14.49
CA LEU A 322 -26.35 7.18 14.34
C LEU A 322 -25.37 6.27 13.58
N PRO A 323 -24.76 6.67 12.45
CA PRO A 323 -23.81 5.80 11.73
C PRO A 323 -22.64 5.40 12.62
N GLY A 324 -22.01 6.41 13.25
CA GLY A 324 -20.94 6.21 14.21
C GLY A 324 -21.38 5.35 15.39
N THR A 325 -22.55 5.63 15.93
CA THR A 325 -23.08 4.90 17.10
C THR A 325 -23.36 3.43 16.77
N THR A 326 -23.87 3.12 15.57
CA THR A 326 -24.08 1.75 15.10
C THR A 326 -22.76 1.00 14.99
N TRP A 327 -21.75 1.58 14.34
CA TRP A 327 -20.41 0.97 14.28
C TRP A 327 -19.81 0.77 15.66
N LEU A 328 -19.89 1.77 16.55
CA LEU A 328 -19.41 1.68 17.91
C LEU A 328 -20.11 0.56 18.70
N ALA A 329 -21.43 0.42 18.58
CA ALA A 329 -22.19 -0.63 19.24
C ALA A 329 -21.74 -2.04 18.80
N LEU A 330 -21.48 -2.23 17.50
CA LEU A 330 -20.94 -3.48 16.96
C LEU A 330 -19.54 -3.77 17.49
N MET A 331 -18.65 -2.76 17.52
CA MET A 331 -17.30 -2.90 18.06
C MET A 331 -17.31 -3.26 19.55
N ILE A 332 -18.17 -2.62 20.35
CA ILE A 332 -18.35 -2.92 21.78
C ILE A 332 -18.88 -4.35 21.97
N ALA A 333 -19.88 -4.76 21.18
CA ALA A 333 -20.44 -6.10 21.27
C ALA A 333 -19.42 -7.19 20.93
N PHE A 334 -18.62 -6.97 19.89
CA PHE A 334 -17.52 -7.86 19.57
C PHE A 334 -16.52 -7.96 20.73
N GLU A 335 -16.07 -6.84 21.30
CA GLU A 335 -15.11 -6.84 22.41
C GLU A 335 -15.67 -7.51 23.67
N ALA A 336 -16.95 -7.24 23.99
CA ALA A 336 -17.65 -7.90 25.09
C ALA A 336 -17.73 -9.42 24.93
N ALA A 337 -17.86 -9.91 23.69
CA ALA A 337 -17.83 -11.35 23.41
C ALA A 337 -16.44 -11.96 23.61
N GLN A 338 -15.37 -11.24 23.28
CA GLN A 338 -14.00 -11.70 23.53
C GLN A 338 -13.66 -11.74 25.04
N HIS A 339 -14.18 -10.79 25.83
CA HIS A 339 -13.95 -10.74 27.28
C HIS A 339 -14.61 -11.85 28.09
N ARG A 340 -15.59 -12.57 27.54
CA ARG A 340 -16.10 -13.79 28.20
C ARG A 340 -15.00 -14.83 28.42
N ASN A 341 -13.89 -14.73 27.68
CA ASN A 341 -12.79 -15.69 27.70
C ASN A 341 -11.47 -15.15 28.28
N ASP A 342 -11.27 -13.84 28.41
CA ASP A 342 -9.97 -13.26 28.81
C ASP A 342 -10.07 -12.10 29.83
N SER A 343 -9.27 -12.21 30.91
CA SER A 343 -9.27 -11.31 32.08
C SER A 343 -8.45 -10.01 31.94
N VAL A 344 -7.93 -9.71 30.74
CA VAL A 344 -6.80 -8.78 30.57
C VAL A 344 -7.21 -7.30 30.41
N VAL A 345 -8.46 -6.96 30.09
CA VAL A 345 -8.89 -5.56 29.89
C VAL A 345 -9.78 -5.09 31.05
N GLY A 346 -9.19 -4.94 32.24
CA GLY A 346 -9.88 -4.44 33.43
C GLY A 346 -10.06 -2.91 33.51
N LYS A 347 -10.16 -2.17 32.40
CA LYS A 347 -10.21 -0.69 32.41
C LYS A 347 -11.22 -0.02 31.48
N VAL A 348 -11.84 -0.73 30.55
CA VAL A 348 -12.84 -0.13 29.64
C VAL A 348 -14.24 -0.49 30.14
N ASP A 349 -15.03 0.52 30.48
CA ASP A 349 -16.42 0.34 30.90
C ASP A 349 -17.32 0.19 29.67
N LEU A 350 -17.24 -0.98 29.04
CA LEU A 350 -17.99 -1.31 27.82
C LEU A 350 -19.51 -1.23 28.04
N GLU A 351 -19.99 -1.59 29.23
CA GLU A 351 -21.41 -1.49 29.57
C GLU A 351 -21.87 -0.04 29.55
N GLN A 352 -21.14 0.86 30.21
CA GLN A 352 -21.47 2.29 30.22
C GLN A 352 -21.37 2.93 28.83
N MET A 353 -20.37 2.55 28.02
CA MET A 353 -20.25 3.00 26.64
C MET A 353 -21.45 2.52 25.80
N TYR A 354 -21.85 1.25 25.94
CA TYR A 354 -23.00 0.69 25.23
C TYR A 354 -24.32 1.32 25.67
N LEU A 355 -24.50 1.60 26.96
CA LEU A 355 -25.66 2.31 27.48
C LEU A 355 -25.76 3.73 26.91
N THR A 356 -24.62 4.39 26.70
CA THR A 356 -24.55 5.72 26.08
C THR A 356 -24.92 5.64 24.60
N ALA A 357 -24.35 4.70 23.85
CA ALA A 357 -24.75 4.42 22.47
C ALA A 357 -26.26 4.14 22.35
N SER A 358 -26.81 3.33 23.26
CA SER A 358 -28.23 3.01 23.34
C SER A 358 -29.11 4.22 23.67
N LYS A 359 -28.60 5.22 24.41
CA LYS A 359 -29.31 6.49 24.65
C LYS A 359 -29.32 7.35 23.39
N ILE A 360 -28.22 7.42 22.65
CA ILE A 360 -28.15 8.16 21.38
C ILE A 360 -29.13 7.57 20.37
N VAL A 361 -29.12 6.24 20.18
CA VAL A 361 -30.06 5.55 19.28
C VAL A 361 -31.52 5.81 19.66
N ARG A 362 -31.87 5.72 20.96
CA ARG A 362 -33.23 6.05 21.43
C ARG A 362 -33.58 7.52 21.22
N GLY A 363 -32.65 8.43 21.48
CA GLY A 363 -32.83 9.86 21.26
C GLY A 363 -33.02 10.24 19.79
N ALA A 364 -32.51 9.43 18.87
CA ALA A 364 -32.69 9.59 17.43
C ALA A 364 -34.00 8.96 16.90
N GLY A 365 -34.73 8.20 17.73
CA GLY A 365 -35.95 7.48 17.33
C GLY A 365 -35.72 6.02 16.89
N GLY A 366 -34.53 5.46 17.14
CA GLY A 366 -34.12 4.11 16.73
C GLY A 366 -33.18 4.11 15.52
N ILE A 367 -32.84 2.91 15.04
CA ILE A 367 -32.08 2.66 13.80
C ILE A 367 -32.90 1.77 12.86
N PRO A 368 -32.68 1.82 11.53
CA PRO A 368 -33.24 0.82 10.62
C PRO A 368 -32.84 -0.61 11.02
N GLY A 369 -33.79 -1.55 10.93
CA GLY A 369 -33.62 -2.91 11.45
C GLY A 369 -32.46 -3.71 10.82
N ASN A 370 -32.04 -3.35 9.62
CA ASN A 370 -30.92 -3.99 8.92
C ASN A 370 -29.54 -3.36 9.25
N TRP A 371 -29.47 -2.22 9.94
CA TRP A 371 -28.19 -1.51 10.14
C TRP A 371 -27.20 -2.23 11.03
N LEU A 372 -27.64 -3.16 11.87
CA LEU A 372 -26.72 -4.02 12.63
C LEU A 372 -26.03 -5.04 11.72
N GLN A 373 -26.68 -5.47 10.63
CA GLN A 373 -26.11 -6.42 9.66
C GLN A 373 -25.34 -5.72 8.55
N CYS A 374 -25.90 -4.60 8.08
CA CYS A 374 -25.36 -3.77 7.01
C CYS A 374 -25.43 -2.31 7.48
N PRO A 375 -24.41 -1.87 8.26
CA PRO A 375 -24.30 -0.47 8.68
C PRO A 375 -24.38 0.47 7.47
N PRO A 376 -24.78 1.74 7.69
CA PRO A 376 -24.94 2.69 6.60
C PRO A 376 -23.65 2.86 5.79
N ASP A 377 -23.82 3.05 4.48
CA ASP A 377 -22.72 3.25 3.54
C ASP A 377 -22.02 4.59 3.83
N PRO A 378 -20.68 4.61 4.03
CA PRO A 378 -19.90 5.81 4.28
C PRO A 378 -19.92 6.87 3.17
N VAL A 379 -20.35 6.52 1.94
CA VAL A 379 -20.40 7.42 0.76
C VAL A 379 -21.81 7.93 0.46
N SER A 380 -22.83 7.43 1.17
CA SER A 380 -24.20 7.95 0.98
C SER A 380 -24.25 9.46 1.29
N GLU A 381 -24.84 10.25 0.39
CA GLU A 381 -24.95 11.68 0.64
C GLU A 381 -25.76 11.92 1.92
N LEU A 382 -25.39 12.93 2.72
CA LEU A 382 -26.12 13.33 3.93
C LEU A 382 -27.63 13.55 3.67
N GLU A 383 -28.01 13.90 2.44
CA GLU A 383 -29.40 14.03 2.01
C GLU A 383 -30.10 12.67 1.89
N ASP A 384 -29.46 11.68 1.26
CA ASP A 384 -29.96 10.31 1.19
C ASP A 384 -30.07 9.68 2.59
N PHE A 385 -29.13 10.04 3.47
CA PHE A 385 -29.13 9.63 4.87
C PHE A 385 -30.35 10.14 5.65
N ASN A 386 -30.71 11.42 5.47
CA ASN A 386 -31.90 11.99 6.10
C ASN A 386 -33.19 11.36 5.57
N VAL A 387 -33.26 11.06 4.27
CA VAL A 387 -34.41 10.36 3.68
C VAL A 387 -34.53 8.95 4.25
N ALA A 388 -33.43 8.21 4.36
CA ALA A 388 -33.43 6.88 4.97
C ALA A 388 -33.92 6.92 6.43
N LEU A 389 -33.46 7.90 7.21
CA LEU A 389 -33.87 8.09 8.60
C LEU A 389 -35.34 8.45 8.77
N ASP A 390 -35.84 9.38 7.96
CA ASP A 390 -37.23 9.83 8.06
C ASP A 390 -38.21 8.78 7.49
N SER A 391 -37.72 7.85 6.66
CA SER A 391 -38.49 6.71 6.14
C SER A 391 -38.55 5.51 7.08
N ALA A 392 -37.71 5.47 8.12
CA ALA A 392 -37.69 4.37 9.09
C ALA A 392 -38.91 4.45 10.02
N THR A 393 -39.98 3.74 9.66
CA THR A 393 -41.14 3.46 10.51
C THR A 393 -40.69 2.79 11.82
N GLU A 394 -41.02 3.39 12.98
CA GLU A 394 -40.68 2.92 14.34
C GLU A 394 -39.30 2.23 14.43
N GLY A 395 -38.24 3.05 14.48
CA GLY A 395 -36.86 2.55 14.44
C GLY A 395 -36.58 1.48 15.50
N ALA A 396 -35.87 0.42 15.09
CA ALA A 396 -35.43 -0.62 15.97
C ALA A 396 -34.50 -0.05 17.05
N HIS A 397 -34.62 -0.56 18.28
CA HIS A 397 -33.65 -0.26 19.34
C HIS A 397 -32.45 -1.21 19.23
N LEU A 398 -31.31 -0.80 19.81
CA LEU A 398 -30.21 -1.73 20.00
C LEU A 398 -30.67 -2.87 20.92
N PRO A 399 -30.36 -4.15 20.59
CA PRO A 399 -30.52 -5.27 21.50
C PRO A 399 -29.71 -5.06 22.80
N SER A 400 -29.90 -5.91 23.80
CA SER A 400 -28.99 -5.89 24.95
C SER A 400 -27.56 -6.18 24.49
N LEU A 401 -26.56 -5.64 25.20
CA LEU A 401 -25.15 -5.91 24.88
C LEU A 401 -24.87 -7.42 24.89
N GLU A 402 -25.48 -8.15 25.83
CA GLU A 402 -25.36 -9.59 25.91
C GLU A 402 -25.93 -10.28 24.67
N ASP A 403 -27.12 -9.91 24.20
CA ASP A 403 -27.73 -10.53 23.02
C ASP A 403 -26.90 -10.25 21.77
N LEU A 404 -26.47 -8.99 21.58
CA LEU A 404 -25.64 -8.61 20.44
C LEU A 404 -24.27 -9.33 20.48
N ALA A 405 -23.68 -9.46 21.66
CA ALA A 405 -22.41 -10.18 21.85
C ALA A 405 -22.53 -11.70 21.61
N ARG A 406 -23.71 -12.32 21.78
CA ARG A 406 -23.92 -13.75 21.44
C ARG A 406 -23.78 -14.03 19.94
N HIS A 407 -23.97 -13.01 19.10
CA HIS A 407 -23.78 -13.09 17.65
C HIS A 407 -22.32 -12.92 17.22
N ALA A 408 -21.42 -12.53 18.13
CA ALA A 408 -20.00 -12.61 17.85
C ALA A 408 -19.57 -14.07 17.95
N SER A 409 -19.03 -14.61 16.87
CA SER A 409 -18.45 -15.94 16.89
C SER A 409 -17.01 -15.82 17.37
N PRO A 410 -16.63 -16.35 18.56
CA PRO A 410 -15.24 -16.54 18.90
C PRO A 410 -14.76 -17.72 18.06
N SER A 411 -14.54 -17.53 16.75
CA SER A 411 -14.06 -18.62 15.90
C SER A 411 -12.65 -19.00 16.33
N VAL A 412 -12.53 -20.02 17.18
CA VAL A 412 -11.27 -20.65 17.60
C VAL A 412 -10.74 -21.47 16.42
N GLY A 413 -9.89 -20.90 15.55
CA GLY A 413 -9.30 -21.66 14.45
C GLY A 413 -8.51 -20.85 13.41
N ALA A 414 -7.88 -21.60 12.48
CA ALA A 414 -7.03 -21.14 11.39
C ALA A 414 -7.65 -20.07 10.46
N ASP A 415 -8.96 -19.87 10.52
CA ASP A 415 -9.69 -18.84 9.77
C ASP A 415 -9.42 -17.41 10.28
N GLN A 416 -8.95 -17.26 11.52
CA GLN A 416 -8.65 -15.93 12.06
C GLN A 416 -7.47 -15.25 11.34
N ASP A 417 -6.45 -16.01 10.92
CA ASP A 417 -5.32 -15.43 10.17
C ASP A 417 -5.76 -14.93 8.79
N SER A 418 -6.64 -15.69 8.12
CA SER A 418 -7.24 -15.30 6.84
C SER A 418 -8.04 -14.00 6.97
N ALA A 419 -8.89 -13.91 7.99
CA ALA A 419 -9.68 -12.72 8.25
C ALA A 419 -8.83 -11.50 8.66
N THR A 420 -7.78 -11.68 9.46
CA THR A 420 -6.84 -10.59 9.76
C THR A 420 -6.12 -10.12 8.51
N ALA A 421 -5.66 -11.04 7.64
CA ALA A 421 -5.02 -10.70 6.38
C ALA A 421 -5.96 -9.93 5.44
N GLU A 422 -7.22 -10.36 5.34
CA GLU A 422 -8.23 -9.64 4.55
C GLU A 422 -8.54 -8.26 5.15
N ALA A 423 -8.67 -8.14 6.48
CA ALA A 423 -8.86 -6.83 7.12
C ALA A 423 -7.66 -5.88 6.89
N ILE A 424 -6.42 -6.39 6.92
CA ILE A 424 -5.23 -5.61 6.54
C ILE A 424 -5.35 -5.14 5.07
N ARG A 425 -5.78 -6.03 4.16
CA ARG A 425 -5.99 -5.68 2.75
C ARG A 425 -7.04 -4.58 2.59
N TRP A 426 -8.14 -4.61 3.36
CA TRP A 426 -9.14 -3.54 3.36
C TRP A 426 -8.60 -2.23 3.94
N CYS A 427 -7.79 -2.28 5.01
CA CYS A 427 -7.12 -1.09 5.54
C CYS A 427 -6.18 -0.45 4.49
N LEU A 428 -5.38 -1.26 3.80
CA LEU A 428 -4.52 -0.79 2.71
C LEU A 428 -5.35 -0.21 1.55
N THR A 429 -6.45 -0.87 1.18
CA THR A 429 -7.35 -0.40 0.11
C THR A 429 -7.98 0.93 0.48
N ALA A 430 -8.42 1.11 1.73
CA ALA A 430 -8.99 2.36 2.23
C ALA A 430 -7.98 3.52 2.17
N LEU A 431 -6.69 3.23 2.37
CA LEU A 431 -5.63 4.22 2.23
C LEU A 431 -5.48 4.69 0.77
N VAL A 432 -5.53 3.79 -0.22
CA VAL A 432 -5.17 4.12 -1.63
C VAL A 432 -6.33 4.25 -2.61
N SER A 433 -7.55 3.83 -2.25
CA SER A 433 -8.70 3.75 -3.17
C SER A 433 -10.03 4.02 -2.47
N LEU A 434 -11.00 4.50 -3.26
CA LEU A 434 -12.42 4.60 -2.87
C LEU A 434 -13.13 3.24 -2.89
N ASP A 435 -12.56 2.21 -3.53
CA ASP A 435 -13.19 0.90 -3.65
C ASP A 435 -13.48 0.26 -2.28
N ALA A 436 -12.69 0.62 -1.26
CA ALA A 436 -12.92 0.19 0.12
C ALA A 436 -14.32 0.58 0.64
N TYR A 437 -14.93 1.61 0.06
CA TYR A 437 -16.16 2.23 0.52
C TYR A 437 -17.38 1.85 -0.33
N GLN A 438 -17.17 1.17 -1.47
CA GLN A 438 -18.24 0.78 -2.40
C GLN A 438 -18.74 -0.66 -2.18
N GLY A 439 -18.12 -1.40 -1.26
CA GLY A 439 -18.45 -2.80 -0.95
C GLY A 439 -19.62 -2.95 0.03
N PRO A 440 -20.19 -4.16 0.18
CA PRO A 440 -21.20 -4.41 1.19
C PRO A 440 -20.58 -4.30 2.60
N MET A 441 -21.11 -3.38 3.41
CA MET A 441 -20.63 -3.13 4.79
C MET A 441 -20.74 -4.37 5.68
N SER A 442 -21.63 -5.31 5.35
CA SER A 442 -21.75 -6.61 6.01
C SER A 442 -20.48 -7.45 5.94
N GLY A 443 -19.64 -7.25 4.92
CA GLY A 443 -18.31 -7.88 4.84
C GLY A 443 -17.40 -7.47 5.99
N ILE A 444 -17.43 -6.20 6.40
CA ILE A 444 -16.61 -5.70 7.52
C ILE A 444 -17.16 -6.20 8.86
N VAL A 445 -18.48 -6.25 9.02
CA VAL A 445 -19.13 -6.86 10.20
C VAL A 445 -18.70 -8.33 10.34
N ALA A 446 -18.66 -9.08 9.24
CA ALA A 446 -18.17 -10.45 9.21
C ALA A 446 -16.66 -10.55 9.51
N LEU A 447 -15.84 -9.62 9.02
CA LEU A 447 -14.39 -9.58 9.32
C LEU A 447 -14.10 -9.29 10.79
N MET A 448 -14.94 -8.49 11.44
CA MET A 448 -14.92 -8.35 12.90
C MET A 448 -15.33 -9.66 13.59
N GLY A 449 -16.01 -10.59 12.93
CA GLY A 449 -16.44 -11.87 13.51
C GLY A 449 -17.87 -11.85 14.07
N LEU A 450 -18.69 -10.88 13.65
CA LEU A 450 -20.11 -10.81 14.00
C LEU A 450 -20.95 -11.49 12.92
N GLN A 451 -21.87 -12.36 13.35
CA GLN A 451 -22.85 -13.04 12.50
C GLN A 451 -24.26 -12.69 12.96
N ILE A 452 -24.74 -11.53 12.52
CA ILE A 452 -26.03 -10.99 12.92
C ILE A 452 -27.11 -11.55 11.96
N PRO A 453 -28.13 -12.27 12.47
CA PRO A 453 -29.17 -12.89 11.64
C PRO A 453 -30.01 -11.84 10.91
N SER A 454 -30.50 -12.18 9.71
CA SER A 454 -31.19 -11.26 8.80
C SER A 454 -32.59 -10.82 9.28
N THR A 455 -33.23 -11.62 10.14
CA THR A 455 -34.60 -11.43 10.60
C THR A 455 -34.65 -10.75 11.96
N ALA A 456 -35.34 -9.59 12.04
CA ALA A 456 -35.55 -8.85 13.28
C ALA A 456 -36.31 -9.67 14.35
N GLU A 457 -37.06 -10.70 13.93
CA GLU A 457 -37.74 -11.64 14.83
C GLU A 457 -36.78 -12.47 15.69
N ASP A 458 -35.53 -12.67 15.26
CA ASP A 458 -34.52 -13.43 16.02
C ASP A 458 -33.72 -12.57 17.01
N LEU A 459 -33.90 -11.25 16.99
CA LEU A 459 -33.24 -10.28 17.87
C LEU A 459 -34.19 -9.70 18.94
N ALA A 460 -35.46 -10.12 18.94
CA ALA A 460 -36.43 -9.74 19.96
C ALA A 460 -36.25 -10.62 21.21
N PRO A 461 -36.28 -10.05 22.44
CA PRO A 461 -36.16 -10.80 23.68
C PRO A 461 -37.29 -11.79 23.95
#